data_AF-U7QIH5-F1
#
_entry.id   AF-U7QIH5-F1
#
_cell.length_a   1.000
_cell.length_b   1.000
_cell.length_c   1.000
_cell.angle_alpha   90.00
_cell.angle_beta   90.00
_cell.angle_gamma   90.00
#
_symmetry.space_group_name_H-M   'P 1'
#
loop_
_entity.id
_entity.type
_entity.pdbx_description
1 polymer ?
#
loop_
_entity_poly.entity_id
_entity_poly.type
_entity_poly.pdbx_seq_one_letter_code
_entity_poly.pdbx_strand_id
1 'polypeptide(L)'
;MTKKQYNILARSLFTVPILGLINLSGITLSVGNTSQTIAQSTEVPMTLEYGEGMYTMIVPNQDTTQSAYGGQLRLYDVHIAKMFEMTYDECQQMQRQYGQDAGGRNWFYQAGNGSIEMGEFYISCNLANQIVDTYGLGQSEPTVVKNFVEHTGVYTETRSIPILDITGSKVSQWINFVQGFKSRR
;
A
#
# COMPACT_ATOMS: atom_id res chain seq x y z
N MET A 1 25.98 -50.33 5.90
CA MET A 1 27.38 -50.57 6.35
C MET A 1 28.24 -50.33 5.12
N THR A 2 29.08 -49.30 5.02
CA THR A 2 30.32 -49.11 5.78
C THR A 2 30.72 -47.62 5.79
N LYS A 3 30.98 -47.10 7.00
CA LYS A 3 31.85 -45.94 7.24
C LYS A 3 33.30 -46.32 6.94
N LYS A 4 34.12 -45.36 6.50
CA LYS A 4 35.34 -44.88 7.21
C LYS A 4 36.20 -44.04 6.25
N GLN A 5 36.39 -42.77 6.58
CA GLN A 5 37.53 -42.23 7.35
C GLN A 5 38.84 -42.30 6.59
N TYR A 6 39.42 -41.12 6.30
CA TYR A 6 40.87 -40.97 6.28
C TYR A 6 41.29 -39.80 7.16
N ASN A 7 42.30 -40.14 7.94
CA ASN A 7 43.01 -39.40 8.98
C ASN A 7 43.99 -38.40 8.36
N ILE A 8 44.13 -37.20 8.94
CA ILE A 8 45.23 -36.69 9.80
C ILE A 8 46.56 -36.43 9.04
N LEU A 9 47.20 -35.31 9.43
CA LEU A 9 48.63 -34.93 9.37
C LEU A 9 48.96 -33.99 8.19
N ALA A 10 49.80 -32.96 8.31
CA ALA A 10 50.64 -32.46 9.39
C ALA A 10 51.06 -31.01 9.07
N ARG A 11 51.50 -30.29 10.11
CA ARG A 11 52.18 -28.98 10.05
C ARG A 11 53.54 -29.11 9.34
N SER A 12 53.96 -28.08 8.60
CA SER A 12 55.16 -27.28 8.94
C SER A 12 55.48 -26.19 7.91
N LEU A 13 56.15 -25.17 8.44
CA LEU A 13 56.47 -23.82 7.98
C LEU A 13 57.43 -23.75 6.79
N PHE A 14 57.27 -22.72 5.94
CA PHE A 14 58.41 -22.00 5.34
C PHE A 14 58.06 -20.51 5.17
N THR A 15 58.92 -19.65 5.70
CA THR A 15 58.99 -18.20 5.48
C THR A 15 59.90 -17.89 4.29
N VAL A 16 59.52 -16.99 3.39
CA VAL A 16 60.41 -16.00 2.75
C VAL A 16 59.56 -14.76 2.38
N PRO A 17 60.01 -13.52 2.68
CA PRO A 17 59.31 -12.29 2.33
C PRO A 17 59.62 -11.89 0.89
N ILE A 18 58.61 -11.48 0.12
CA ILE A 18 58.81 -10.77 -1.15
C ILE A 18 58.06 -9.44 -1.06
N LEU A 19 58.86 -8.37 -0.90
CA LEU A 19 58.52 -7.01 -1.28
C LEU A 19 58.22 -6.97 -2.77
N GLY A 20 57.04 -6.48 -3.15
CA GLY A 20 56.74 -6.27 -4.56
C GLY A 20 55.33 -5.76 -4.84
N LEU A 21 55.27 -4.46 -5.09
CA LEU A 21 54.31 -3.80 -5.99
C LEU A 21 52.85 -3.69 -5.50
N ILE A 22 52.59 -2.50 -4.95
CA ILE A 22 51.29 -1.83 -4.97
C ILE A 22 50.82 -1.72 -6.42
N ASN A 23 50.00 -2.67 -6.87
CA ASN A 23 49.13 -2.45 -8.02
C ASN A 23 47.87 -1.77 -7.50
N LEU A 24 47.73 -0.47 -7.80
CA LEU A 24 46.45 0.23 -7.75
C LEU A 24 45.56 -0.36 -8.85
N SER A 25 44.90 -1.47 -8.54
CA SER A 25 43.84 -2.04 -9.36
C SER A 25 42.51 -1.71 -8.70
N GLY A 26 41.84 -0.71 -9.28
CA GLY A 26 40.39 -0.53 -9.21
C GLY A 26 39.76 -0.61 -7.82
N ILE A 27 39.57 0.55 -7.18
CA ILE A 27 38.44 0.71 -6.28
C ILE A 27 37.19 0.50 -7.13
N THR A 28 36.66 -0.72 -7.18
CA THR A 28 35.27 -0.95 -7.55
C THR A 28 34.45 -0.27 -6.46
N LEU A 29 34.03 0.96 -6.75
CA LEU A 29 32.89 1.56 -6.09
C LEU A 29 31.73 0.58 -6.31
N SER A 30 31.37 -0.19 -5.29
CA SER A 30 30.05 -0.77 -5.23
C SER A 30 29.11 0.42 -5.25
N VAL A 31 28.61 0.79 -6.44
CA VAL A 31 27.38 1.55 -6.55
C VAL A 31 26.38 0.67 -5.83
N GLY A 32 26.11 1.01 -4.57
CA GLY A 32 25.00 0.45 -3.83
C GLY A 32 23.82 0.73 -4.72
N ASN A 33 23.37 -0.29 -5.44
CA ASN A 33 22.10 -0.27 -6.10
C ASN A 33 21.13 -0.24 -4.92
N THR A 34 20.82 0.98 -4.47
CA THR A 34 19.65 1.23 -3.63
C THR A 34 18.48 0.93 -4.54
N SER A 35 18.22 -0.37 -4.76
CA SER A 35 16.87 -0.88 -4.73
C SER A 35 16.34 -0.42 -3.39
N GLN A 36 15.78 0.80 -3.36
CA GLN A 36 14.84 1.20 -2.33
C GLN A 36 13.62 0.31 -2.59
N THR A 37 13.73 -0.95 -2.18
CA THR A 37 12.57 -1.77 -1.90
C THR A 37 12.00 -1.22 -0.61
N ILE A 38 11.33 -0.07 -0.71
CA ILE A 38 10.45 0.39 0.34
C ILE A 38 9.09 -0.21 0.01
N ALA A 39 8.92 -1.46 0.39
CA ALA A 39 7.62 -1.98 0.78
C ALA A 39 7.39 -1.65 2.27
N GLN A 40 7.78 -0.45 2.72
CA GLN A 40 7.26 0.08 4.00
C GLN A 40 5.83 0.50 3.73
N SER A 41 4.95 0.06 4.62
CA SER A 41 3.57 0.52 4.72
C SER A 41 3.46 2.00 4.35
N THR A 42 2.60 2.26 3.38
CA THR A 42 2.16 3.58 2.95
C THR A 42 0.98 4.06 3.79
N GLU A 43 0.60 3.35 4.86
CA GLU A 43 -0.57 3.69 5.65
C GLU A 43 -0.45 5.10 6.26
N VAL A 44 -1.33 6.00 5.83
CA VAL A 44 -1.53 7.31 6.45
C VAL A 44 -2.59 7.19 7.56
N PRO A 45 -2.47 7.96 8.66
CA PRO A 45 -3.43 7.85 9.77
C PRO A 45 -4.87 8.08 9.33
N MET A 46 -5.75 7.11 9.59
CA MET A 46 -7.18 7.21 9.33
C MET A 46 -7.98 6.27 10.23
N THR A 47 -9.27 6.56 10.39
CA THR A 47 -10.26 5.65 10.96
C THR A 47 -11.24 5.28 9.85
N LEU A 48 -11.46 3.98 9.68
CA LEU A 48 -12.45 3.43 8.75
C LEU A 48 -13.58 2.81 9.54
N GLU A 49 -14.79 3.21 9.19
CA GLU A 49 -16.02 2.74 9.80
C GLU A 49 -16.96 2.25 8.70
N TYR A 50 -17.74 1.21 8.97
CA TYR A 50 -18.76 0.72 8.06
C TYR A 50 -20.06 0.49 8.83
N GLY A 51 -21.15 1.07 8.34
CA GLY A 51 -22.47 0.95 8.96
C GLY A 51 -23.55 1.41 8.00
N GLU A 52 -24.75 0.84 8.12
CA GLU A 52 -25.92 1.23 7.31
C GLU A 52 -25.66 1.25 5.78
N GLY A 53 -24.75 0.40 5.29
CA GLY A 53 -24.42 0.30 3.87
C GLY A 53 -23.48 1.40 3.34
N MET A 54 -22.82 2.15 4.23
CA MET A 54 -21.89 3.22 3.91
C MET A 54 -20.57 3.06 4.67
N TYR A 55 -19.47 3.39 4.00
CA TYR A 55 -18.19 3.60 4.67
C TYR A 55 -18.04 5.04 5.12
N THR A 56 -17.49 5.25 6.30
CA THR A 56 -17.01 6.55 6.75
C THR A 56 -15.50 6.49 6.91
N MET A 57 -14.79 7.42 6.25
CA MET A 57 -13.35 7.62 6.43
C MET A 57 -13.12 8.93 7.17
N ILE A 58 -12.48 8.84 8.33
CA ILE A 58 -12.15 9.98 9.18
C ILE A 58 -10.63 10.10 9.27
N VAL A 59 -10.08 11.23 8.80
CA VAL A 59 -8.64 11.50 8.86
C VAL A 59 -8.34 12.64 9.84
N PRO A 60 -7.20 12.58 10.57
CA PRO A 60 -6.88 13.61 11.55
C PRO A 60 -6.39 14.91 10.89
N ASN A 61 -5.88 14.83 9.65
CA ASN A 61 -5.33 15.97 8.93
C ASN A 61 -6.42 16.99 8.61
N GLN A 62 -6.23 18.24 9.01
CA GLN A 62 -7.11 19.35 8.59
C GLN A 62 -6.77 19.82 7.18
N ASP A 63 -5.49 19.91 6.86
CA ASP A 63 -4.99 20.26 5.53
C ASP A 63 -4.59 18.99 4.78
N THR A 64 -5.48 18.53 3.92
CA THR A 64 -5.26 17.33 3.09
C THR A 64 -4.53 17.66 1.78
N THR A 65 -4.13 18.92 1.57
CA THR A 65 -3.36 19.34 0.39
C THR A 65 -1.86 19.14 0.56
N GLN A 66 -1.42 18.86 1.79
CA GLN A 66 -0.04 18.56 2.12
C GLN A 66 0.46 17.32 1.39
N SER A 67 1.76 17.33 1.07
CA SER A 67 2.44 16.21 0.44
C SER A 67 2.35 14.95 1.31
N ALA A 68 1.94 13.85 0.69
CA ALA A 68 2.09 12.50 1.23
C ALA A 68 3.50 11.98 0.90
N TYR A 69 4.15 11.39 1.92
CA TYR A 69 5.48 10.77 1.81
C TYR A 69 6.61 11.66 1.26
N GLY A 70 6.43 12.99 1.26
CA GLY A 70 7.38 13.94 0.66
C GLY A 70 7.39 13.96 -0.87
N GLY A 71 6.40 13.33 -1.52
CA GLY A 71 6.25 13.27 -2.97
C GLY A 71 5.21 14.27 -3.54
N GLN A 72 4.80 14.02 -4.78
CA GLN A 72 3.80 14.84 -5.48
C GLN A 72 2.36 14.55 -5.06
N LEU A 73 2.09 13.34 -4.56
CA LEU A 73 0.78 12.98 -4.03
C LEU A 73 0.45 13.86 -2.84
N ARG A 74 -0.78 14.33 -2.75
CA ARG A 74 -1.32 14.94 -1.54
C ARG A 74 -1.91 13.86 -0.65
N LEU A 75 -2.07 14.15 0.63
CA LEU A 75 -2.81 13.28 1.54
C LEU A 75 -4.21 12.95 1.00
N TYR A 76 -4.90 13.93 0.42
CA TYR A 76 -6.19 13.73 -0.25
C TYR A 76 -6.13 12.62 -1.32
N ASP A 77 -5.09 12.62 -2.16
CA ASP A 77 -4.96 11.66 -3.26
C ASP A 77 -4.76 10.22 -2.73
N VAL A 78 -4.07 10.08 -1.60
CA VAL A 78 -3.88 8.79 -0.90
C VAL A 78 -5.19 8.32 -0.24
N HIS A 79 -5.94 9.22 0.39
CA HIS A 79 -7.22 8.88 1.00
C HIS A 79 -8.22 8.37 -0.04
N ILE A 80 -8.32 9.03 -1.20
CA ILE A 80 -9.14 8.54 -2.32
C ILE A 80 -8.64 7.16 -2.78
N ALA A 81 -7.33 6.93 -2.87
CA ALA A 81 -6.79 5.63 -3.25
C ALA A 81 -7.27 4.53 -2.30
N LYS A 82 -7.24 4.77 -0.98
CA LYS A 82 -7.74 3.81 0.02
C LYS A 82 -9.23 3.49 -0.16
N MET A 83 -10.07 4.46 -0.55
CA MET A 83 -11.49 4.19 -0.85
C MET A 83 -11.64 3.22 -2.03
N PHE A 84 -10.81 3.36 -3.06
CA PHE A 84 -10.79 2.45 -4.21
C PHE A 84 -10.28 1.06 -3.84
N GLU A 85 -9.20 0.97 -3.07
CA GLU A 85 -8.63 -0.30 -2.58
C GLU A 85 -9.66 -1.10 -1.78
N MET A 86 -10.31 -0.44 -0.81
CA MET A 86 -11.35 -1.01 0.03
C MET A 86 -12.58 -1.43 -0.79
N THR A 87 -13.04 -0.57 -1.71
CA THR A 87 -14.17 -0.89 -2.57
C THR A 87 -13.87 -2.07 -3.48
N TYR A 88 -12.66 -2.13 -4.05
CA TYR A 88 -12.23 -3.25 -4.88
C TYR A 88 -12.26 -4.57 -4.11
N ASP A 89 -11.67 -4.62 -2.91
CA ASP A 89 -11.66 -5.81 -2.05
C ASP A 89 -13.09 -6.34 -1.83
N GLU A 90 -14.01 -5.46 -1.46
CA GLU A 90 -15.41 -5.86 -1.27
C GLU A 90 -16.12 -6.26 -2.56
N CYS A 91 -15.80 -5.60 -3.67
CA CYS A 91 -16.34 -5.98 -4.97
C CYS A 91 -15.92 -7.39 -5.38
N GLN A 92 -14.69 -7.82 -5.06
CA GLN A 92 -14.27 -9.20 -5.30
C GLN A 92 -15.12 -10.20 -4.49
N GLN A 93 -15.57 -9.80 -3.30
CA GLN A 93 -16.45 -10.63 -2.46
C GLN A 93 -17.89 -10.61 -2.99
N MET A 94 -18.42 -9.43 -3.30
CA MET A 94 -19.77 -9.24 -3.82
C MET A 94 -19.97 -9.91 -5.18
N GLN A 95 -19.01 -9.83 -6.09
CA GLN A 95 -19.12 -10.45 -7.42
C GLN A 95 -19.22 -11.98 -7.33
N ARG A 96 -18.63 -12.61 -6.30
CA ARG A 96 -18.81 -14.04 -6.06
C ARG A 96 -20.24 -14.39 -5.65
N GLN A 97 -20.96 -13.46 -5.02
CA GLN A 97 -22.31 -13.66 -4.53
C GLN A 97 -23.39 -13.20 -5.52
N TYR A 98 -23.19 -12.05 -6.15
CA TYR A 98 -24.18 -11.34 -6.98
C TYR A 98 -23.80 -11.27 -8.46
N GLY A 99 -22.63 -11.81 -8.85
CA GLY A 99 -22.18 -11.79 -10.23
C GLY A 99 -21.93 -10.38 -10.77
N GLN A 100 -22.31 -10.15 -12.02
CA GLN A 100 -22.12 -8.87 -12.73
C GLN A 100 -23.00 -7.73 -12.17
N ASP A 101 -24.00 -8.05 -11.34
CA ASP A 101 -24.90 -7.08 -10.72
C ASP A 101 -24.34 -6.51 -9.40
N ALA A 102 -23.08 -6.81 -9.06
CA ALA A 102 -22.42 -6.22 -7.92
C ALA A 102 -22.36 -4.68 -8.06
N GLY A 103 -23.07 -3.97 -7.19
CA GLY A 103 -23.23 -2.52 -7.24
C GLY A 103 -21.93 -1.74 -6.96
N GLY A 104 -21.73 -1.33 -5.72
CA GLY A 104 -20.60 -0.49 -5.33
C GLY A 104 -20.63 -0.11 -3.85
N ARG A 105 -19.89 0.94 -3.50
CA ARG A 105 -19.83 1.48 -2.15
C ARG A 105 -20.01 2.98 -2.11
N ASN A 106 -20.83 3.41 -1.16
CA ASN A 106 -20.92 4.81 -0.75
C ASN A 106 -19.87 5.07 0.34
N TRP A 107 -19.26 6.23 0.26
CA TRP A 107 -18.24 6.71 1.16
C TRP A 107 -18.62 8.10 1.67
N PHE A 108 -18.44 8.33 2.96
CA PHE A 108 -18.47 9.64 3.56
C PHE A 108 -17.09 9.98 4.06
N TYR A 109 -16.51 11.07 3.55
CA TYR A 109 -15.14 11.44 3.85
C TYR A 109 -15.11 12.68 4.75
N GLN A 110 -14.42 12.57 5.88
CA GLN A 110 -14.21 13.66 6.82
C GLN A 110 -12.73 13.88 7.14
N ALA A 111 -12.34 15.14 7.21
CA ALA A 111 -11.02 15.61 7.62
C ALA A 111 -11.07 16.32 8.98
N GLY A 112 -9.89 16.60 9.55
CA GLY A 112 -9.77 17.29 10.84
C GLY A 112 -10.46 16.55 12.00
N ASN A 113 -10.33 15.24 12.08
CA ASN A 113 -11.02 14.38 13.07
C ASN A 113 -12.55 14.49 13.03
N GLY A 114 -13.13 14.59 11.82
CA GLY A 114 -14.58 14.62 11.65
C GLY A 114 -15.19 16.04 11.60
N SER A 115 -14.36 17.07 11.77
CA SER A 115 -14.84 18.47 11.80
C SER A 115 -15.02 19.11 10.42
N ILE A 116 -14.42 18.52 9.37
CA ILE A 116 -14.47 19.04 8.00
C ILE A 116 -15.10 17.97 7.11
N GLU A 117 -16.25 18.27 6.53
CA GLU A 117 -16.88 17.42 5.53
C GLU A 117 -16.17 17.57 4.19
N MET A 118 -15.59 16.48 3.69
CA MET A 118 -14.85 16.45 2.41
C MET A 118 -15.73 15.94 1.26
N GLY A 119 -16.91 15.37 1.58
CA GLY A 119 -17.95 14.99 0.63
C GLY A 119 -18.35 13.52 0.70
N GLU A 120 -19.43 13.22 0.00
CA GLU A 120 -19.92 11.86 -0.24
C GLU A 120 -19.43 11.35 -1.60
N PHE A 121 -18.93 10.12 -1.67
CA PHE A 121 -18.45 9.51 -2.89
C PHE A 121 -19.16 8.18 -3.15
N TYR A 122 -19.22 7.79 -4.41
CA TYR A 122 -19.62 6.45 -4.78
C TYR A 122 -18.65 5.86 -5.77
N ILE A 123 -18.23 4.64 -5.45
CA ILE A 123 -17.33 3.87 -6.27
C ILE A 123 -18.08 2.61 -6.66
N SER A 124 -18.41 2.50 -7.96
CA SER A 124 -18.99 1.27 -8.50
C SER A 124 -17.95 0.17 -8.57
N CYS A 125 -18.38 -1.09 -8.54
CA CYS A 125 -17.47 -2.22 -8.75
C CYS A 125 -16.80 -2.18 -10.12
N ASN A 126 -17.50 -1.71 -11.16
CA ASN A 126 -16.88 -1.54 -12.48
C ASN A 126 -15.75 -0.52 -12.46
N LEU A 127 -15.96 0.63 -11.81
CA LEU A 127 -14.93 1.66 -11.70
C LEU A 127 -13.76 1.18 -10.83
N ALA A 128 -14.02 0.49 -9.71
CA ALA A 128 -12.96 -0.05 -8.86
C ALA A 128 -12.08 -1.06 -9.61
N ASN A 129 -12.69 -1.99 -10.37
CA ASN A 129 -11.96 -2.93 -11.20
C ASN A 129 -11.14 -2.21 -12.30
N GLN A 130 -11.72 -1.23 -12.98
CA GLN A 130 -11.00 -0.43 -13.99
C GLN A 130 -9.78 0.30 -13.42
N ILE A 131 -9.90 0.85 -12.21
CA ILE A 131 -8.76 1.48 -11.52
C ILE A 131 -7.69 0.44 -11.21
N VAL A 132 -8.06 -0.73 -10.69
CA VAL A 132 -7.10 -1.81 -10.45
C VAL A 132 -6.44 -2.31 -11.74
N ASP A 133 -7.20 -2.46 -12.84
CA ASP A 133 -6.64 -2.85 -14.14
C ASP A 133 -5.65 -1.81 -14.68
N THR A 134 -5.90 -0.53 -14.41
CA THR A 134 -5.07 0.59 -14.89
C THR A 134 -3.79 0.77 -14.07
N TYR A 135 -3.92 0.76 -12.74
CA TYR A 135 -2.80 1.07 -11.85
C TYR A 135 -2.09 -0.17 -11.34
N GLY A 136 -2.74 -1.34 -11.34
CA GLY A 136 -2.23 -2.56 -10.73
C GLY A 136 -2.30 -2.52 -9.20
N LEU A 137 -2.00 -3.67 -8.59
CA LEU A 137 -1.94 -3.84 -7.15
C LEU A 137 -0.51 -4.05 -6.68
N GLY A 138 -0.18 -3.42 -5.56
CA GLY A 138 1.04 -3.63 -4.80
C GLY A 138 0.85 -4.64 -3.67
N GLN A 139 1.72 -4.55 -2.66
CA GLN A 139 1.65 -5.38 -1.45
C GLN A 139 0.41 -5.03 -0.62
N SER A 140 -0.21 -6.03 -0.01
CA SER A 140 -1.36 -5.80 0.86
C SER A 140 -0.95 -5.23 2.21
N GLU A 141 -1.76 -4.32 2.72
CA GLU A 141 -1.61 -3.71 4.03
C GLU A 141 -2.73 -4.15 4.98
N PRO A 142 -2.44 -4.41 6.27
CA PRO A 142 -3.48 -4.65 7.26
C PRO A 142 -4.30 -3.36 7.43
N THR A 143 -5.60 -3.45 7.17
CA THR A 143 -6.53 -2.33 7.28
C THR A 143 -7.59 -2.66 8.32
N VAL A 144 -7.71 -1.80 9.33
CA VAL A 144 -8.66 -1.97 10.43
C VAL A 144 -9.97 -1.27 10.11
N VAL A 145 -11.10 -1.96 10.25
CA VAL A 145 -12.45 -1.42 10.01
C VAL A 145 -13.33 -1.65 11.24
N LYS A 146 -13.97 -0.58 11.72
CA LYS A 146 -15.01 -0.66 12.75
C LYS A 146 -16.37 -0.85 12.09
N ASN A 147 -16.99 -1.99 12.32
CA ASN A 147 -18.31 -2.31 11.80
C ASN A 147 -19.38 -1.99 12.83
N PHE A 148 -20.36 -1.20 12.43
CA PHE A 148 -21.55 -0.83 13.19
C PHE A 148 -22.72 -1.62 12.64
N VAL A 149 -23.18 -2.60 13.40
CA VAL A 149 -24.29 -3.47 13.01
C VAL A 149 -25.46 -3.26 13.95
N GLU A 150 -26.62 -2.96 13.37
CA GLU A 150 -27.86 -2.75 14.09
C GLU A 150 -28.13 -3.90 15.07
N HIS A 151 -28.51 -3.57 16.30
CA HIS A 151 -28.79 -4.51 17.40
C HIS A 151 -27.62 -5.36 17.93
N THR A 152 -26.51 -5.49 17.20
CA THR A 152 -25.32 -6.26 17.65
C THR A 152 -24.17 -5.38 18.16
N GLY A 153 -24.21 -4.08 17.90
CA GLY A 153 -23.22 -3.12 18.40
C GLY A 153 -22.02 -2.95 17.45
N VAL A 154 -20.85 -2.65 18.02
CA VAL A 154 -19.62 -2.35 17.26
C VAL A 154 -18.62 -3.48 17.40
N TYR A 155 -18.08 -3.96 16.28
CA TYR A 155 -16.92 -4.86 16.27
C TYR A 155 -15.85 -4.37 15.31
N THR A 156 -14.60 -4.76 15.58
CA THR A 156 -13.47 -4.40 14.74
C THR A 156 -12.99 -5.63 13.99
N GLU A 157 -12.74 -5.46 12.69
CA GLU A 157 -12.06 -6.46 11.87
C GLU A 157 -10.76 -5.87 11.30
N THR A 158 -9.79 -6.75 11.03
CA THR A 158 -8.59 -6.39 10.27
C THR A 158 -8.59 -7.19 8.99
N ARG A 159 -8.56 -6.50 7.85
CA ARG A 159 -8.49 -7.10 6.52
C ARG A 159 -7.13 -6.87 5.89
N SER A 160 -6.69 -7.79 5.04
CA SER A 160 -5.47 -7.59 4.23
C SER A 160 -5.89 -7.01 2.89
N ILE A 161 -5.69 -5.70 2.72
CA ILE A 161 -6.19 -4.96 1.57
C ILE A 161 -5.02 -4.66 0.63
N PRO A 162 -5.06 -5.10 -0.65
CA PRO A 162 -4.03 -4.76 -1.62
C PRO A 162 -4.05 -3.25 -1.91
N ILE A 163 -2.88 -2.62 -1.90
CA ILE A 163 -2.75 -1.19 -2.22
C ILE A 163 -2.65 -0.97 -3.73
N LEU A 164 -3.08 0.18 -4.22
CA LEU A 164 -2.87 0.55 -5.62
C LEU A 164 -1.38 0.84 -5.88
N ASP A 165 -0.84 0.31 -6.97
CA ASP A 165 0.54 0.62 -7.39
C ASP A 165 0.60 1.99 -8.10
N ILE A 166 0.56 3.06 -7.29
CA ILE A 166 0.63 4.46 -7.75
C ILE A 166 2.09 4.93 -7.65
N THR A 167 2.97 4.34 -8.45
CA THR A 167 4.40 4.66 -8.45
C THR A 167 4.90 5.15 -9.82
N GLY A 168 6.06 5.83 -9.83
CA GLY A 168 6.69 6.31 -11.06
C GLY A 168 5.79 7.21 -11.90
N SER A 169 5.65 6.87 -13.19
CA SER A 169 4.82 7.65 -14.14
C SER A 169 3.31 7.59 -13.85
N LYS A 170 2.84 6.66 -13.00
CA LYS A 170 1.43 6.54 -12.63
C LYS A 170 0.97 7.62 -11.65
N VAL A 171 1.91 8.27 -10.94
CA VAL A 171 1.60 9.32 -9.96
C VAL A 171 0.84 10.49 -10.59
N SER A 172 1.32 11.02 -11.70
CA SER A 172 0.65 12.15 -12.38
C SER A 172 -0.69 11.74 -12.97
N GLN A 173 -0.82 10.50 -13.46
CA GLN A 173 -2.08 9.96 -13.96
C GLN A 173 -3.12 9.85 -12.85
N TRP A 174 -2.72 9.36 -11.67
CA TRP A 174 -3.59 9.28 -10.49
C TRP A 174 -4.06 10.66 -10.04
N ILE A 175 -3.16 11.63 -9.94
CA ILE A 175 -3.51 13.01 -9.59
C ILE A 175 -4.56 13.57 -10.56
N ASN A 176 -4.36 13.38 -11.87
CA ASN A 176 -5.32 13.85 -12.88
C ASN A 176 -6.68 13.14 -12.76
N PHE A 177 -6.69 11.84 -12.47
CA PHE A 177 -7.92 11.10 -12.21
C PHE A 177 -8.66 11.67 -10.99
N VAL A 178 -7.98 11.85 -9.86
CA VAL A 178 -8.57 12.35 -8.62
C VAL A 178 -9.14 13.75 -8.80
N GLN A 179 -8.49 14.62 -9.58
CA GLN A 179 -9.03 15.96 -9.90
C GLN A 179 -10.37 15.92 -10.65
N GLY A 180 -10.60 14.87 -11.45
CA GLY A 180 -11.86 14.64 -12.15
C GLY A 180 -12.90 13.86 -11.34
N PHE A 181 -12.50 13.17 -10.28
CA PHE A 181 -13.36 12.35 -9.44
C PHE A 181 -14.07 13.22 -8.40
N LYS A 182 -15.35 13.54 -8.67
CA LYS A 182 -16.13 14.47 -7.85
C LYS A 182 -16.97 13.75 -6.80
N SER A 183 -17.15 14.42 -5.66
CA SER A 183 -18.18 14.06 -4.70
C SER A 183 -19.57 14.20 -5.32
N ARG A 184 -20.53 13.48 -4.76
CA ARG A 184 -21.95 13.52 -5.14
C ARG A 184 -22.71 14.66 -4.46
N ARG A 185 -22.17 15.17 -3.36
CA ARG A 185 -22.65 16.33 -2.61
C ARG A 185 -21.49 17.23 -2.26
#